data_AF-A0A316W3S8-F1
#
_entry.id   AF-A0A316W3S8-F1
#
_cell.length_a   1.000
_cell.length_b   1.000
_cell.length_c   1.000
_cell.angle_alpha   90.00
_cell.angle_beta   90.00
_cell.angle_gamma   90.00
#
_symmetry.space_group_name_H-M   'P 1'
#
loop_
_entity.id
_entity.type
_entity.pdbx_description
1 polymer ?
#
loop_
_entity_poly.entity_id
_entity_poly.type
_entity_poly.pdbx_seq_one_letter_code
_entity_poly.pdbx_strand_id
1 'polypeptide(L)'
;MGDLTTALVLLSTSFLLGTLSMHWRADHLVLWQSPITHDSLIEAHAYYSQSLTDLPHGLTWLLYIVGTLGVGTTVYKAAGGRESNWLFDGASLFLYGAVGVVFYQRIQPSLNALPALAPAPRADPSDPLDACLVPLRELASSNAVVAVALVGIIILQSGQYYSQRLEERERMEEDEARVRRRKRRAERAGRGSLSLSDAGTSTSLSSPSSPQPR
;
A
#
# COMPACT_ATOMS: atom_id res chain seq x y z
N MET A 1 13.57 7.05 1.60
CA MET A 1 13.54 5.70 0.99
C MET A 1 12.16 5.04 1.12
N GLY A 2 11.40 5.28 2.19
CA GLY A 2 10.03 4.74 2.35
C GLY A 2 9.07 5.12 1.21
N ASP A 3 9.05 6.38 0.78
CA ASP A 3 8.16 6.90 -0.26
C ASP A 3 8.23 6.11 -1.57
N LEU A 4 9.44 5.76 -2.03
CA LEU A 4 9.62 4.99 -3.27
C LEU A 4 9.07 3.57 -3.14
N THR A 5 9.36 2.90 -2.02
CA THR A 5 8.88 1.53 -1.80
C THR A 5 7.36 1.48 -1.67
N THR A 6 6.75 2.45 -0.99
CA THR A 6 5.28 2.57 -0.90
C THR A 6 4.67 2.86 -2.28
N ALA A 7 5.28 3.75 -3.07
CA ALA A 7 4.83 4.03 -4.43
C ALA A 7 4.91 2.79 -5.35
N LEU A 8 5.97 1.98 -5.24
CA LEU A 8 6.11 0.73 -5.99
C LEU A 8 5.03 -0.28 -5.63
N VAL A 9 4.72 -0.45 -4.34
CA VAL A 9 3.63 -1.34 -3.89
C VAL A 9 2.29 -0.83 -4.41
N LEU A 10 2.02 0.48 -4.30
CA LEU A 10 0.79 1.09 -4.81
C LEU A 10 0.63 0.91 -6.32
N LEU A 11 1.69 1.16 -7.10
CA LEU A 11 1.68 1.03 -8.55
C LEU A 11 1.43 -0.43 -8.97
N SER A 12 2.17 -1.36 -8.37
CA SER A 12 2.02 -2.79 -8.61
C SER A 12 0.61 -3.28 -8.27
N THR A 13 0.09 -2.90 -7.10
CA THR A 13 -1.24 -3.32 -6.64
C THR A 13 -2.35 -2.72 -7.52
N SER A 14 -2.20 -1.46 -7.91
CA SER A 14 -3.15 -0.78 -8.80
C SER A 14 -3.17 -1.39 -10.19
N PHE A 15 -2.01 -1.79 -10.72
CA PHE A 15 -1.92 -2.51 -11.99
C PHE A 15 -2.68 -3.84 -11.92
N LEU A 16 -2.44 -4.65 -10.89
CA LEU A 16 -3.16 -5.93 -10.69
C LEU A 16 -4.66 -5.71 -10.53
N LEU A 17 -5.07 -4.71 -9.76
CA LEU A 17 -6.49 -4.37 -9.59
C LEU A 17 -7.12 -3.92 -10.92
N GLY A 18 -6.37 -3.19 -11.76
CA GLY A 18 -6.78 -2.85 -13.12
C GLY A 18 -6.98 -4.08 -13.98
N THR A 19 -6.13 -5.11 -13.85
CA THR A 19 -6.29 -6.37 -14.58
C THR A 19 -7.53 -7.14 -14.13
N LEU A 20 -7.81 -7.20 -12.82
CA LEU A 20 -9.05 -7.79 -12.30
C LEU A 20 -10.29 -7.02 -12.77
N SER A 21 -10.19 -5.70 -12.89
CA SER A 21 -11.30 -4.87 -13.37
C SER A 21 -11.71 -5.24 -14.81
N MET A 22 -10.82 -5.84 -15.62
CA MET A 22 -11.17 -6.35 -16.93
C MET A 22 -12.07 -7.59 -16.87
N HIS A 23 -11.91 -8.44 -15.83
CA HIS A 23 -12.71 -9.63 -15.59
C HIS A 23 -14.13 -9.31 -15.11
N TRP A 24 -14.35 -8.11 -14.56
CA TRP A 24 -15.66 -7.63 -14.13
C TRP A 24 -16.74 -7.76 -15.21
N ARG A 25 -16.37 -7.62 -16.50
CA ARG A 25 -17.29 -7.81 -17.63
C ARG A 25 -17.99 -9.17 -17.58
N ALA A 26 -17.25 -10.24 -17.29
CA ALA A 26 -17.80 -11.58 -17.18
C ALA A 26 -18.40 -11.84 -15.79
N ASP A 27 -17.77 -11.31 -14.73
CA ASP A 27 -18.25 -11.51 -13.36
C ASP A 27 -19.65 -10.94 -13.14
N HIS A 28 -19.93 -9.79 -13.75
CA HIS A 28 -21.24 -9.15 -13.66
C HIS A 28 -22.36 -10.06 -14.19
N LEU A 29 -22.13 -10.76 -15.31
CA LEU A 29 -23.10 -11.65 -15.94
C LEU A 29 -23.45 -12.86 -15.07
N VAL A 30 -22.51 -13.29 -14.22
CA VAL A 30 -22.63 -14.52 -13.41
C VAL A 30 -23.14 -14.23 -11.98
N LEU A 31 -22.72 -13.11 -11.38
CA LEU A 31 -23.00 -12.81 -9.98
C LEU A 31 -24.09 -11.75 -9.78
N TRP A 32 -24.21 -10.77 -10.69
CA TRP A 32 -25.05 -9.58 -10.47
C TRP A 32 -26.20 -9.44 -11.48
N GLN A 33 -26.26 -10.28 -12.50
CA GLN A 33 -27.38 -10.33 -13.43
C GLN A 33 -28.53 -11.20 -12.87
N SER A 34 -29.77 -10.74 -13.02
CA SER A 34 -30.97 -11.49 -12.60
C SER A 34 -32.12 -11.28 -13.60
N PRO A 35 -32.67 -12.35 -14.22
CA PRO A 35 -32.23 -13.74 -14.14
C PRO A 35 -30.91 -13.96 -14.90
N ILE A 36 -30.13 -14.96 -14.48
CA ILE A 36 -28.97 -15.45 -15.25
C ILE A 36 -29.51 -16.18 -16.48
N THR A 37 -29.10 -15.76 -17.67
CA THR A 37 -29.54 -16.38 -18.94
C THR A 37 -28.52 -17.37 -19.45
N HIS A 38 -28.94 -18.26 -20.35
CA HIS A 38 -28.04 -19.19 -21.04
C HIS A 38 -26.92 -18.43 -21.77
N ASP A 39 -27.30 -17.38 -22.51
CA ASP A 39 -26.36 -16.55 -23.27
C ASP A 39 -25.31 -15.89 -22.38
N SER A 40 -25.70 -15.40 -21.18
CA SER A 40 -24.76 -14.84 -20.21
C SER A 40 -23.72 -15.85 -19.73
N LEU A 41 -24.11 -17.11 -19.55
CA LEU A 41 -23.16 -18.17 -19.16
C LEU A 41 -22.20 -18.52 -20.30
N ILE A 42 -22.71 -18.60 -21.52
CA ILE A 42 -21.86 -18.86 -22.69
C ILE A 42 -20.90 -17.69 -22.93
N GLU A 43 -21.33 -16.45 -22.77
CA GLU A 43 -20.48 -15.27 -22.91
C GLU A 43 -19.40 -15.21 -21.83
N ALA A 44 -19.76 -15.43 -20.56
CA ALA A 44 -18.80 -15.48 -19.46
C ALA A 44 -17.80 -16.64 -19.64
N HIS A 45 -18.27 -17.82 -20.03
CA HIS A 45 -17.43 -18.99 -20.32
C HIS A 45 -16.46 -18.72 -21.47
N ALA A 46 -16.95 -18.17 -22.57
CA ALA A 46 -16.12 -17.80 -23.73
C ALA A 46 -15.04 -16.80 -23.34
N TYR A 47 -15.39 -15.77 -22.57
CA TYR A 47 -14.44 -14.80 -22.07
C TYR A 47 -13.36 -15.45 -21.21
N TYR A 48 -13.73 -16.29 -20.25
CA TYR A 48 -12.79 -16.92 -19.33
C TYR A 48 -11.89 -17.95 -20.00
N SER A 49 -12.45 -18.76 -20.90
CA SER A 49 -11.70 -19.72 -21.70
C SER A 49 -10.66 -18.99 -22.56
N GLN A 50 -11.06 -17.97 -23.31
CA GLN A 50 -10.16 -17.27 -24.24
C GLN A 50 -9.15 -16.37 -23.52
N SER A 51 -9.58 -15.67 -22.48
CA SER A 51 -8.72 -14.71 -21.78
C SER A 51 -7.75 -15.43 -20.86
N LEU A 52 -8.23 -16.29 -19.96
CA LEU A 52 -7.39 -16.84 -18.88
C LEU A 52 -6.72 -18.17 -19.21
N THR A 53 -7.25 -18.95 -20.16
CA THR A 53 -6.63 -20.23 -20.57
C THR A 53 -5.59 -20.02 -21.68
N ASP A 54 -5.90 -19.14 -22.65
CA ASP A 54 -5.04 -18.85 -23.80
C ASP A 54 -4.29 -17.52 -23.67
N LEU A 55 -3.98 -17.10 -22.43
CA LEU A 55 -3.33 -15.81 -22.17
C LEU A 55 -1.94 -15.78 -22.86
N PRO A 56 -1.61 -14.73 -23.66
CA PRO A 56 -0.31 -14.62 -24.29
C PRO A 56 0.81 -14.69 -23.26
N HIS A 57 1.82 -15.52 -23.51
CA HIS A 57 2.91 -15.77 -22.57
C HIS A 57 3.53 -14.48 -22.01
N GLY A 58 3.71 -13.46 -22.85
CA GLY A 58 4.26 -12.17 -22.43
C GLY A 58 3.40 -11.46 -21.36
N LEU A 59 2.07 -11.53 -21.47
CA LEU A 59 1.16 -10.93 -20.49
C LEU A 59 1.16 -11.72 -19.18
N THR A 60 1.21 -13.05 -19.25
CA THR A 60 1.33 -13.93 -18.08
C THR A 60 2.62 -13.63 -17.30
N TRP A 61 3.75 -13.52 -17.99
CA TRP A 61 5.02 -13.15 -17.37
C TRP A 61 4.99 -11.74 -16.77
N LEU A 62 4.36 -10.78 -17.45
CA LEU A 62 4.19 -9.42 -16.91
C LEU A 62 3.42 -9.43 -15.60
N LEU A 63 2.30 -10.16 -15.52
CA LEU A 63 1.51 -10.29 -14.30
C LEU A 63 2.31 -10.89 -13.14
N TYR A 64 3.09 -11.95 -13.42
CA TYR A 64 3.95 -12.55 -12.40
C TYR A 64 5.07 -11.61 -11.95
N ILE A 65 5.71 -10.89 -12.87
CA ILE A 65 6.75 -9.91 -12.54
C ILE A 65 6.17 -8.80 -11.68
N VAL A 66 5.04 -8.22 -12.07
CA VAL A 66 4.40 -7.15 -11.29
C VAL A 66 3.97 -7.68 -9.91
N GLY A 67 3.30 -8.83 -9.84
CA GLY A 67 2.89 -9.42 -8.56
C GLY A 67 4.06 -9.74 -7.63
N THR A 68 5.12 -10.35 -8.15
CA THR A 68 6.33 -10.65 -7.36
C THR A 68 7.08 -9.39 -6.95
N LEU A 69 7.11 -8.35 -7.78
CA LEU A 69 7.66 -7.04 -7.44
C LEU A 69 6.89 -6.41 -6.26
N GLY A 70 5.55 -6.42 -6.31
CA GLY A 70 4.70 -5.90 -5.24
C GLY A 70 4.96 -6.62 -3.92
N VAL A 71 4.86 -7.95 -3.92
CA VAL A 71 5.11 -8.79 -2.74
C VAL A 71 6.54 -8.62 -2.23
N GLY A 72 7.54 -8.69 -3.12
CA GLY A 72 8.94 -8.56 -2.77
C GLY A 72 9.27 -7.21 -2.16
N THR A 73 8.66 -6.13 -2.66
CA THR A 73 8.80 -4.79 -2.07
C THR A 73 8.17 -4.73 -0.67
N THR A 74 6.99 -5.32 -0.47
CA THR A 74 6.36 -5.38 0.86
C THR A 74 7.18 -6.21 1.85
N VAL A 75 7.75 -7.34 1.42
CA VAL A 75 8.64 -8.16 2.26
C VAL A 75 9.90 -7.39 2.63
N TYR A 76 10.51 -6.69 1.67
CA TYR A 76 11.68 -5.84 1.92
C TYR A 76 11.36 -4.73 2.95
N LYS A 77 10.21 -4.07 2.81
CA LYS A 77 9.74 -3.06 3.77
C LYS A 77 9.51 -3.65 5.16
N ALA A 78 8.90 -4.83 5.25
CA ALA A 78 8.64 -5.51 6.52
C ALA A 78 9.94 -5.91 7.23
N ALA A 79 10.94 -6.40 6.48
CA ALA A 79 12.24 -6.81 7.05
C ALA A 79 13.09 -5.64 7.57
N GLY A 80 12.97 -4.45 6.96
CA GLY A 80 13.73 -3.25 7.35
C GLY A 80 12.94 -2.19 8.13
N GLY A 81 11.68 -2.45 8.46
CA GLY A 81 10.73 -1.46 8.98
C GLY A 81 10.89 -1.12 10.47
N ARG A 82 10.59 0.14 10.83
CA ARG A 82 10.37 0.60 12.23
C ARG A 82 9.09 -0.03 12.80
N GLU A 83 8.94 -0.11 14.12
CA GLU A 83 7.78 -0.74 14.79
C GLU A 83 6.41 -0.28 14.26
N SER A 84 6.20 1.02 14.00
CA SER A 84 4.97 1.57 13.42
C SER A 84 4.64 1.01 12.02
N ASN A 85 5.68 0.68 11.25
CA ASN A 85 5.56 0.19 9.88
C ASN A 85 5.08 -1.26 9.79
N TRP A 86 5.31 -2.05 10.86
CA TRP A 86 5.00 -3.47 10.90
C TRP A 86 3.52 -3.78 10.80
N LEU A 87 2.66 -2.92 11.37
CA LEU A 87 1.21 -3.13 11.30
C LEU A 87 0.71 -3.04 9.85
N PHE A 88 1.11 -1.98 9.13
CA PHE A 88 0.66 -1.73 7.76
C PHE A 88 1.28 -2.71 6.76
N ASP A 89 2.58 -2.96 6.86
CA ASP A 89 3.29 -3.87 5.95
C ASP A 89 2.96 -5.34 6.26
N GLY A 90 2.80 -5.70 7.53
CA GLY A 90 2.38 -7.04 7.94
C GLY A 90 0.95 -7.36 7.50
N ALA A 91 0.01 -6.43 7.68
CA ALA A 91 -1.35 -6.57 7.17
C ALA A 91 -1.34 -6.67 5.64
N SER A 92 -0.59 -5.81 4.94
CA SER A 92 -0.48 -5.87 3.48
C SER A 92 0.09 -7.21 2.99
N LEU A 93 1.10 -7.75 3.69
CA LEU A 93 1.67 -9.06 3.40
C LEU A 93 0.66 -10.19 3.63
N PHE A 94 -0.12 -10.11 4.71
CA PHE A 94 -1.22 -11.05 4.97
C PHE A 94 -2.25 -11.03 3.82
N LEU A 95 -2.65 -9.85 3.36
CA LEU A 95 -3.57 -9.72 2.22
C LEU A 95 -2.98 -10.28 0.93
N TYR A 96 -1.70 -10.02 0.62
CA TYR A 96 -1.03 -10.65 -0.52
C TYR A 96 -0.99 -12.19 -0.40
N GLY A 97 -0.74 -12.70 0.80
CA GLY A 97 -0.81 -14.14 1.09
C GLY A 97 -2.20 -14.70 0.84
N ALA A 98 -3.26 -14.03 1.30
CA ALA A 98 -4.64 -14.42 1.05
C ALA A 98 -4.97 -14.43 -0.46
N VAL A 99 -4.51 -13.41 -1.21
CA VAL A 99 -4.62 -13.38 -2.67
C VAL A 99 -3.95 -14.59 -3.30
N GLY A 100 -2.71 -14.92 -2.89
CA GLY A 100 -2.01 -16.11 -3.37
C GLY A 100 -2.77 -17.41 -3.07
N VAL A 101 -3.28 -17.57 -1.84
CA VAL A 101 -4.05 -18.75 -1.44
C VAL A 101 -5.33 -18.89 -2.27
N VAL A 102 -6.10 -17.81 -2.45
CA VAL A 102 -7.31 -17.82 -3.29
C VAL A 102 -6.96 -18.16 -4.74
N PHE A 103 -5.87 -17.60 -5.27
CA PHE A 103 -5.41 -17.88 -6.62
C PHE A 103 -5.14 -19.38 -6.83
N TYR A 104 -4.33 -19.99 -5.94
CA TYR A 104 -3.94 -21.39 -6.08
C TYR A 104 -5.04 -22.38 -5.72
N GLN A 105 -5.88 -22.07 -4.73
CA GLN A 105 -6.89 -23.01 -4.22
C GLN A 105 -8.25 -22.87 -4.91
N ARG A 106 -8.58 -21.70 -5.45
CA ARG A 106 -9.92 -21.43 -6.02
C ARG A 106 -9.86 -21.09 -7.49
N ILE A 107 -9.08 -20.09 -7.88
CA ILE A 107 -9.03 -19.62 -9.28
C ILE A 107 -8.46 -20.71 -10.18
N GLN A 108 -7.28 -21.25 -9.87
CA GLN A 108 -6.63 -22.25 -10.73
C GLN A 108 -7.46 -23.53 -10.90
N PRO A 109 -8.02 -24.16 -9.84
CA PRO A 109 -8.87 -25.33 -10.00
C PRO A 109 -10.17 -25.02 -10.76
N SER A 110 -10.77 -23.84 -10.56
CA SER A 110 -12.00 -23.46 -11.26
C SER A 110 -11.76 -23.28 -12.76
N LEU A 111 -10.63 -22.68 -13.16
CA LEU A 111 -10.23 -22.58 -14.57
C LEU A 111 -10.06 -23.96 -15.20
N ASN A 112 -9.40 -24.89 -14.49
CA ASN A 112 -9.18 -26.25 -14.97
C ASN A 112 -10.48 -27.09 -15.02
N ALA A 113 -11.50 -26.71 -14.25
CA ALA A 113 -12.80 -27.37 -14.22
C ALA A 113 -13.76 -26.86 -15.30
N LEU A 114 -13.43 -25.79 -16.03
CA LEU A 114 -14.27 -25.28 -17.11
C LEU A 114 -14.38 -26.32 -18.23
N PRO A 115 -15.60 -26.55 -18.77
CA PRO A 115 -15.78 -27.45 -19.90
C PRO A 115 -15.10 -26.90 -21.15
N ALA A 116 -14.74 -27.78 -22.08
CA ALA A 116 -14.17 -27.39 -23.36
C ALA A 116 -15.15 -26.52 -24.17
N LEU A 117 -14.61 -25.57 -24.93
CA LEU A 117 -15.40 -24.64 -25.76
C LEU A 117 -16.12 -25.33 -26.93
N ALA A 118 -15.60 -26.47 -27.37
CA ALA A 118 -16.11 -27.26 -28.50
C ALA A 118 -16.26 -28.74 -28.10
N PRO A 119 -17.45 -29.37 -28.30
CA PRO A 119 -18.72 -28.76 -28.71
C PRO A 119 -19.24 -27.74 -27.67
N ALA A 120 -20.19 -26.89 -28.07
CA ALA A 120 -20.70 -25.83 -27.22
C ALA A 120 -21.09 -26.37 -25.83
N PRO A 121 -20.63 -25.76 -24.72
CA PRO A 121 -20.95 -26.22 -23.39
C PRO A 121 -22.45 -26.29 -23.17
N ARG A 122 -22.93 -27.37 -22.56
CA ARG A 122 -24.26 -27.39 -22.00
C ARG A 122 -24.24 -26.48 -20.78
N ALA A 123 -24.90 -25.33 -20.88
CA ALA A 123 -25.04 -24.37 -19.80
C ALA A 123 -26.53 -24.24 -19.45
N ASP A 124 -26.94 -24.73 -18.29
CA ASP A 124 -28.30 -24.56 -17.79
C ASP A 124 -28.30 -23.62 -16.57
N PRO A 125 -28.79 -22.38 -16.72
CA PRO A 125 -28.89 -21.44 -15.59
C PRO A 125 -29.84 -21.89 -14.48
N SER A 126 -30.75 -22.84 -14.78
CA SER A 126 -31.74 -23.35 -13.83
C SER A 126 -31.17 -24.48 -12.96
N ASP A 127 -30.12 -25.15 -13.42
CA ASP A 127 -29.44 -26.20 -12.67
C ASP A 127 -28.34 -25.60 -11.79
N PRO A 128 -28.48 -25.61 -10.45
CA PRO A 128 -27.47 -25.08 -9.55
C PRO A 128 -26.16 -25.87 -9.56
N LEU A 129 -26.16 -27.11 -10.09
CA LEU A 129 -25.00 -27.99 -10.18
C LEU A 129 -24.44 -28.07 -11.61
N ASP A 130 -24.88 -27.17 -12.51
CA ASP A 130 -24.40 -27.11 -13.88
C ASP A 130 -22.86 -26.96 -13.94
N ALA A 131 -22.25 -27.77 -14.80
CA ALA A 131 -20.80 -27.88 -14.92
C ALA A 131 -20.12 -26.61 -15.46
N CYS A 132 -20.88 -25.71 -16.10
CA CYS A 132 -20.41 -24.40 -16.53
C CYS A 132 -20.66 -23.35 -15.44
N LEU A 133 -21.86 -23.35 -14.83
CA LEU A 133 -22.26 -22.37 -13.83
C LEU A 133 -21.39 -22.41 -12.57
N VAL A 134 -21.11 -23.61 -12.04
CA VAL A 134 -20.40 -23.77 -10.75
C VAL A 134 -18.98 -23.18 -10.81
N PRO A 135 -18.12 -23.56 -11.78
CA PRO A 135 -16.77 -22.99 -11.85
C PRO A 135 -16.77 -21.50 -12.19
N LEU A 136 -17.70 -21.02 -13.01
CA LEU A 136 -17.83 -19.59 -13.33
C LEU A 136 -18.18 -18.75 -12.10
N ARG A 137 -19.12 -19.22 -11.27
CA ARG A 137 -19.48 -18.54 -10.01
C ARG A 137 -18.33 -18.54 -9.02
N GLU A 138 -17.60 -19.65 -8.91
CA GLU A 138 -16.43 -19.73 -8.04
C GLU A 138 -15.33 -18.78 -8.50
N LEU A 139 -15.11 -18.68 -9.82
CA LEU A 139 -14.12 -17.78 -10.41
C LEU A 139 -14.49 -16.31 -10.19
N ALA A 140 -15.74 -15.94 -10.46
CA ALA A 140 -16.23 -14.58 -10.28
C ALA A 140 -16.21 -14.14 -8.80
N SER A 141 -16.61 -15.03 -7.88
CA SER A 141 -16.58 -14.72 -6.46
C SER A 141 -15.14 -14.61 -5.93
N SER A 142 -14.23 -15.47 -6.41
CA SER A 142 -12.81 -15.40 -6.08
C SER A 142 -12.18 -14.09 -6.57
N ASN A 143 -12.48 -13.66 -7.80
CA ASN A 143 -12.01 -12.39 -8.35
C ASN A 143 -12.51 -11.20 -7.52
N ALA A 144 -13.76 -11.22 -7.07
CA ALA A 144 -14.30 -10.19 -6.19
C ALA A 144 -13.56 -10.13 -4.84
N VAL A 145 -13.26 -11.29 -4.23
CA VAL A 145 -12.48 -11.37 -2.98
C VAL A 145 -11.06 -10.84 -3.19
N VAL A 146 -10.39 -11.22 -4.27
CA VAL A 146 -9.04 -10.73 -4.60
C VAL A 146 -9.08 -9.21 -4.82
N ALA A 147 -10.08 -8.69 -5.54
CA ALA A 147 -10.21 -7.25 -5.76
C ALA A 147 -10.35 -6.47 -4.45
N VAL A 148 -11.19 -6.93 -3.52
CA VAL A 148 -11.33 -6.34 -2.18
C VAL A 148 -10.00 -6.40 -1.43
N ALA A 149 -9.27 -7.51 -1.53
CA ALA A 149 -7.98 -7.64 -0.87
C ALA A 149 -6.94 -6.64 -1.43
N LEU A 150 -6.85 -6.50 -2.76
CA LEU A 150 -5.95 -5.53 -3.39
C LEU A 150 -6.34 -4.08 -3.05
N VAL A 151 -7.64 -3.76 -2.99
CA VAL A 151 -8.10 -2.45 -2.50
C VAL A 151 -7.69 -2.24 -1.04
N GLY A 152 -7.80 -3.27 -0.20
CA GLY A 152 -7.32 -3.24 1.19
C GLY A 152 -5.84 -2.89 1.30
N ILE A 153 -5.00 -3.48 0.44
CA ILE A 153 -3.57 -3.16 0.36
C ILE A 153 -3.36 -1.68 -0.03
N ILE A 154 -4.09 -1.18 -1.04
CA ILE A 154 -4.00 0.23 -1.45
C ILE A 154 -4.34 1.18 -0.28
N ILE A 155 -5.40 0.87 0.47
CA ILE A 155 -5.82 1.66 1.64
C ILE A 155 -4.74 1.62 2.74
N LEU A 156 -4.21 0.43 3.06
CA LEU A 156 -3.16 0.27 4.07
C LEU A 156 -1.89 1.06 3.72
N GLN A 157 -1.44 0.95 2.46
CA GLN A 157 -0.26 1.65 1.98
C GLN A 157 -0.46 3.17 1.93
N SER A 158 -1.68 3.62 1.59
CA SER A 158 -2.05 5.04 1.64
C SER A 158 -2.08 5.57 3.08
N GLY A 159 -2.62 4.78 4.03
CA GLY A 159 -2.62 5.12 5.45
C GLY A 159 -1.21 5.17 6.05
N GLN A 160 -0.34 4.24 5.64
CA GLN A 160 1.08 4.26 6.00
C GLN A 160 1.77 5.51 5.46
N TYR A 161 1.54 5.88 4.19
CA TYR A 161 2.08 7.12 3.63
C TYR A 161 1.61 8.36 4.40
N TYR A 162 0.32 8.42 4.73
CA TYR A 162 -0.24 9.54 5.49
C TYR A 162 0.36 9.63 6.90
N SER A 163 0.45 8.52 7.63
CA SER A 163 1.01 8.48 8.98
C SER A 163 2.50 8.87 9.00
N GLN A 164 3.30 8.39 8.05
CA GLN A 164 4.69 8.78 7.92
C GLN A 164 4.85 10.29 7.69
N ARG A 165 4.02 10.88 6.82
CA ARG A 165 4.04 12.33 6.56
C ARG A 165 3.63 13.16 7.77
N LEU A 166 2.74 12.64 8.61
CA LEU A 166 2.37 13.30 9.85
C LEU A 166 3.54 13.26 10.86
N GLU A 167 4.13 12.09 11.08
CA GLU A 167 5.31 11.92 11.96
C GLU A 167 6.50 12.80 11.52
N GLU A 168 6.73 12.92 10.21
CA GLU A 168 7.79 13.78 9.67
C GLU A 168 7.56 15.25 9.99
N ARG A 169 6.32 15.73 9.85
CA ARG A 169 5.97 17.13 10.19
C ARG A 169 6.19 17.42 11.67
N GLU A 170 5.73 16.52 12.54
CA GLU A 170 5.91 16.65 13.99
C GLU A 170 7.40 16.70 14.38
N ARG A 171 8.23 15.85 13.79
CA ARG A 171 9.69 15.87 14.05
C ARG A 171 10.36 17.16 13.59
N MET A 172 9.98 17.68 12.42
CA MET A 172 10.53 18.94 11.92
C MET A 172 10.18 20.11 12.85
N GLU A 173 8.93 20.16 13.34
CA GLU A 173 8.50 21.18 14.30
C GLU A 173 9.25 21.07 15.64
N GLU A 174 9.48 19.84 16.13
CA GLU A 174 10.29 19.61 17.33
C GLU A 174 11.74 20.07 17.16
N ASP A 175 12.38 19.74 16.04
CA ASP A 175 13.76 20.11 15.77
C ASP A 175 13.93 21.62 15.62
N GLU A 176 12.99 22.28 14.94
CA GLU A 176 12.93 23.74 14.90
C GLU A 176 12.78 24.35 16.30
N ALA A 177 11.89 23.80 17.13
CA ALA A 177 11.71 24.27 18.50
C ALA A 177 12.99 24.07 19.33
N ARG A 178 13.70 22.94 19.17
CA ARG A 178 15.00 22.68 19.82
C ARG A 178 16.06 23.69 19.38
N VAL A 179 16.15 24.00 18.09
CA VAL A 179 17.09 25.00 17.56
C VAL A 179 16.76 26.40 18.08
N ARG A 180 15.49 26.80 18.09
CA ARG A 180 15.04 28.09 18.65
C ARG A 180 15.38 28.20 20.14
N ARG A 181 15.20 27.12 20.92
CA ARG A 181 15.58 27.07 22.35
C ARG A 181 17.09 27.20 22.54
N ARG A 182 17.90 26.57 21.69
CA ARG A 182 19.37 26.68 21.73
C ARG A 182 19.85 28.11 21.41
N LYS A 183 19.30 28.74 20.36
CA LYS A 183 19.63 30.15 20.01
C LYS A 183 19.30 31.11 21.16
N ARG A 184 18.09 31.01 21.74
CA ARG A 184 17.69 31.84 22.89
C ARG A 184 18.59 31.66 24.12
N ARG A 185 19.09 30.45 24.37
CA ARG A 185 20.06 30.20 25.46
C ARG A 185 21.42 30.85 25.18
N ALA A 186 21.92 30.74 23.95
CA ALA A 186 23.18 31.36 23.55
C ALA A 186 23.12 32.90 23.62
N GLU A 187 22.03 33.51 23.16
CA GLU A 187 21.81 34.97 23.24
C GLU A 187 21.77 35.46 24.69
N ARG A 188 21.12 34.72 25.60
CA ARG A 188 21.09 35.04 27.04
C ARG A 188 22.48 34.93 27.68
N ALA A 189 23.25 33.89 27.33
CA ALA A 189 24.61 33.74 27.83
C ALA A 189 25.54 34.85 27.32
N GLY A 190 25.42 35.25 26.06
CA GLY A 190 26.18 36.37 25.48
C GLY A 190 25.83 37.73 26.11
N ARG A 191 24.55 38.02 26.33
CA ARG A 191 24.11 39.24 27.04
C ARG A 191 24.59 39.29 28.50
N GLY A 192 24.58 38.15 29.20
CA GLY A 192 25.12 38.07 30.57
C GLY A 192 26.63 38.36 30.63
N SER A 193 27.39 37.82 29.68
CA SER A 193 28.83 38.08 29.54
C SER A 193 29.16 39.56 29.27
N LEU A 194 28.39 40.21 28.37
CA LEU A 194 28.57 41.64 28.06
C LEU A 194 28.25 42.54 29.28
N SER A 195 27.17 42.24 30.01
CA SER A 195 26.79 42.98 31.21
C SER A 195 27.82 42.87 32.35
N LEU A 196 28.47 41.72 32.51
CA LEU A 196 29.53 41.51 33.51
C LEU A 196 30.82 42.27 33.16
N SER A 197 31.14 42.39 31.87
CA SER A 197 32.31 43.15 31.39
C SER A 197 32.15 44.66 31.58
N ASP A 198 30.94 45.20 31.37
CA ASP A 198 30.65 46.64 31.61
C ASP A 198 30.63 47.01 33.10
N ALA A 199 30.20 46.09 33.97
CA ALA A 199 30.25 46.28 35.42
C ALA A 199 31.70 46.25 35.96
N GLY A 200 32.57 45.41 35.38
CA GLY A 200 34.00 45.38 35.74
C GLY A 200 34.75 46.66 35.35
N THR A 201 34.38 47.28 34.22
CA THR A 201 35.05 48.48 33.70
C THR A 201 34.62 49.77 34.43
N SER A 202 33.40 49.81 34.98
CA SER A 202 32.91 50.96 35.76
C SER A 202 33.46 50.98 37.20
N THR A 203 33.90 49.85 37.74
CA THR A 203 34.42 49.75 39.12
C THR A 203 35.90 50.16 39.24
N SER A 204 36.66 50.21 38.14
CA SER A 204 38.09 50.61 38.17
C SER A 204 38.35 52.11 38.10
N LEU A 205 37.32 52.95 37.98
CA LEU A 205 37.46 54.42 37.84
C LEU A 205 37.24 55.22 39.14
N SER A 206 36.95 54.58 40.27
CA SER A 206 36.80 55.24 41.57
C SER A 206 37.91 54.82 42.55
N SER A 207 39.14 55.29 42.32
CA SER A 207 40.18 55.30 43.36
C SER A 207 40.12 56.63 44.11
N PRO A 208 39.92 56.66 45.44
CA PRO A 208 39.95 57.90 46.21
C PRO A 208 41.39 58.36 46.40
N SER A 209 41.68 59.59 46.00
CA SER A 209 42.95 60.27 46.25
C SER A 209 43.13 60.51 47.75
N SER A 210 44.18 59.90 48.32
CA SER A 210 44.64 60.14 49.69
C SER A 210 45.33 61.51 49.81
N PRO A 211 45.03 62.33 50.84
CA PRO A 211 45.66 63.62 51.04
C PRO A 211 47.02 63.48 51.75
N GLN A 212 48.01 64.27 51.30
CA GLN A 212 49.32 64.42 51.94
C GLN A 212 49.22 65.01 53.36
N PRO A 213 50.23 64.76 54.20
CA PRO A 213 50.69 65.77 55.14
C PRO A 213 52.21 66.01 55.09
N ARG A 214 52.53 67.29 54.88
CA ARG A 214 53.71 68.11 55.26
C ARG A 214 55.12 67.69 54.82
#